data_AF-A0A8H9Z7A2-F1
#
_entry.id   AF-A0A8H9Z7A2-F1
#
_cell.length_a   1.000
_cell.length_b   1.000
_cell.length_c   1.000
_cell.angle_alpha   90.00
_cell.angle_beta   90.00
_cell.angle_gamma   90.00
#
_symmetry.space_group_name_H-M   'P 1'
#
loop_
_entity.id
_entity.type
_entity.pdbx_description
1 polymer ?
#
loop_
_entity_poly.entity_id
_entity_poly.type
_entity_poly.pdbx_seq_one_letter_code
_entity_poly.pdbx_strand_id
1 'polypeptide(L)'
;MMWPIASPPICTQSFEGLHIVEVLYDFDGPKIFTTLGSGVLLYFWYESEEDREEQLIRYLVTPASPSQIQQLKAGYKSVHDLLKQNWLWVVDMHYDLSPSMAWRLESLDDVPTQFKPPPHATLCPKHLHIPASTQSVP
;
A
#
# COMPACT_ATOMS: atom_id res chain seq x y z
N MET A 1 8.54 -15.77 -8.33
CA MET A 1 8.14 -16.56 -7.14
C MET A 1 7.86 -15.64 -5.97
N MET A 2 6.61 -15.62 -5.52
CA MET A 2 6.17 -14.88 -4.34
C MET A 2 6.80 -15.39 -3.05
N TRP A 3 6.95 -14.50 -2.07
CA TRP A 3 7.41 -14.87 -0.73
C TRP A 3 6.36 -15.70 0.04
N PRO A 4 6.73 -16.63 0.92
CA PRO A 4 5.75 -17.48 1.60
C PRO A 4 5.03 -16.75 2.74
N ILE A 5 3.75 -17.06 2.96
CA ILE A 5 2.96 -16.55 4.08
C ILE A 5 2.58 -17.74 4.99
N ALA A 6 2.89 -17.64 6.28
CA ALA A 6 2.63 -18.73 7.23
C ALA A 6 1.16 -18.82 7.67
N SER A 7 0.44 -17.71 7.65
CA SER A 7 -0.97 -17.64 8.05
C SER A 7 -1.89 -18.34 7.05
N PRO A 8 -3.02 -18.92 7.50
CA PRO A 8 -4.02 -19.44 6.58
C PRO A 8 -4.67 -18.31 5.76
N PRO A 9 -5.10 -18.59 4.51
CA PRO A 9 -5.79 -17.59 3.70
C PRO A 9 -7.17 -17.25 4.27
N ILE A 10 -7.62 -16.03 3.98
CA ILE A 10 -8.94 -15.50 4.31
C ILE A 10 -9.77 -15.31 3.04
N CYS A 11 -11.07 -15.06 3.21
CA CYS A 11 -11.97 -14.73 2.11
C CYS A 11 -11.54 -13.43 1.40
N THR A 12 -11.56 -13.43 0.07
CA THR A 12 -11.17 -12.30 -0.80
C THR A 12 -12.27 -11.29 -1.03
N GLN A 13 -13.51 -11.57 -0.62
CA GLN A 13 -14.71 -10.77 -0.93
C GLN A 13 -14.58 -9.28 -0.55
N SER A 14 -13.82 -8.94 0.49
CA SER A 14 -13.58 -7.53 0.88
C SER A 14 -12.69 -6.76 -0.10
N PHE A 15 -12.02 -7.45 -1.01
CA PHE A 15 -11.10 -6.91 -2.01
C PHE A 15 -11.62 -7.09 -3.45
N GLU A 16 -12.89 -7.50 -3.61
CA GLU A 16 -13.58 -7.55 -4.90
C GLU A 16 -14.24 -6.21 -5.22
N GLY A 17 -14.41 -5.91 -6.52
CA GLY A 17 -15.16 -4.73 -6.97
C GLY A 17 -14.58 -3.38 -6.50
N LEU A 18 -13.28 -3.33 -6.26
CA LEU A 18 -12.60 -2.15 -5.74
C LEU A 18 -12.58 -1.03 -6.79
N HIS A 19 -12.86 0.19 -6.34
CA HIS A 19 -12.71 1.38 -7.17
C HIS A 19 -11.46 2.14 -6.74
N ILE A 20 -10.48 2.28 -7.66
CA ILE A 20 -9.31 3.13 -7.44
C ILE A 20 -9.78 4.57 -7.30
N VAL A 21 -9.47 5.19 -6.17
CA VAL A 21 -9.81 6.59 -5.86
C VAL A 21 -8.70 7.51 -6.32
N GLU A 22 -7.46 7.16 -5.99
CA GLU A 22 -6.29 7.97 -6.24
C GLU A 22 -5.06 7.09 -6.40
N VAL A 23 -4.31 7.31 -7.48
CA VAL A 23 -2.95 6.77 -7.64
C VAL A 23 -1.99 7.75 -6.98
N LEU A 24 -1.28 7.29 -5.96
CA LEU A 24 -0.36 8.10 -5.16
C LEU A 24 1.07 8.06 -5.71
N TYR A 25 1.45 6.95 -6.33
CA TYR A 25 2.76 6.75 -6.95
C TYR A 25 2.70 5.61 -7.98
N ASP A 26 3.25 5.83 -9.17
CA ASP A 26 3.30 4.83 -10.25
C ASP A 26 4.59 4.87 -11.08
N PHE A 27 5.61 5.61 -10.65
CA PHE A 27 6.81 5.86 -11.44
C PHE A 27 8.04 5.13 -10.89
N ASP A 28 8.64 4.20 -11.65
CA ASP A 28 9.93 3.55 -11.32
C ASP A 28 10.03 3.04 -9.87
N GLY A 29 9.07 2.20 -9.48
CA GLY A 29 9.02 1.60 -8.14
C GLY A 29 7.68 0.94 -7.82
N PRO A 30 7.45 0.59 -6.54
CA PRO A 30 6.17 0.06 -6.07
C PRO A 30 5.00 0.95 -6.47
N LYS A 31 3.97 0.40 -7.12
CA LYS A 31 2.72 1.13 -7.30
C LYS A 31 2.05 1.34 -5.95
N ILE A 32 1.60 2.55 -5.71
CA ILE A 32 0.91 2.95 -4.49
C ILE A 32 -0.37 3.67 -4.88
N PHE A 33 -1.49 3.20 -4.36
CA PHE A 33 -2.80 3.77 -4.67
C PHE A 33 -3.77 3.55 -3.52
N THR A 34 -4.94 4.18 -3.62
CA THR A 34 -6.03 3.98 -2.69
C THR A 34 -7.27 3.49 -3.41
N THR A 35 -8.06 2.67 -2.72
CA THR A 35 -9.35 2.20 -3.23
C THR A 35 -10.46 2.45 -2.22
N LEU A 36 -11.70 2.52 -2.72
CA LEU A 36 -12.88 2.36 -1.89
C LEU A 36 -13.39 0.92 -2.03
N GLY A 37 -13.56 0.26 -0.89
CA GLY A 37 -14.25 -1.02 -0.81
C GLY A 37 -15.70 -0.89 -0.39
N SER A 38 -16.35 -2.05 -0.27
CA SER A 38 -17.72 -2.19 0.24
C SER A 38 -17.87 -1.47 1.60
N GLY A 39 -18.81 -0.52 1.68
CA GLY A 39 -19.05 0.25 2.91
C GLY A 39 -18.27 1.56 3.06
N VAL A 40 -17.72 2.11 1.96
CA VAL A 40 -17.03 3.43 1.94
C VAL A 40 -15.72 3.43 2.74
N LEU A 41 -15.17 2.26 3.02
CA LEU A 41 -13.86 2.14 3.65
C LEU A 41 -12.76 2.41 2.62
N LEU A 42 -11.88 3.35 2.95
CA LEU A 42 -10.71 3.68 2.15
C LEU A 42 -9.57 2.72 2.51
N TYR A 43 -9.01 2.07 1.51
CA TYR A 43 -7.86 1.19 1.64
C TYR A 43 -6.64 1.82 0.97
N PHE A 44 -5.49 1.65 1.60
CA PHE A 44 -4.19 1.99 1.06
C PHE A 44 -3.50 0.72 0.55
N TRP A 45 -2.94 0.77 -0.65
CA TRP A 45 -2.31 -0.35 -1.35
C TRP A 45 -0.86 -0.02 -1.66
N TYR A 46 0.02 -0.98 -1.38
CA TYR A 46 1.44 -0.91 -1.70
C TYR A 46 1.87 -2.19 -2.43
N GLU A 47 2.40 -2.06 -3.64
CA GLU A 47 2.95 -3.18 -4.42
C GLU A 47 4.19 -3.74 -3.73
N SER A 48 4.11 -5.00 -3.30
CA SER A 48 5.15 -5.69 -2.55
C SER A 48 6.06 -6.50 -3.47
N GLU A 49 5.48 -7.19 -4.46
CA GLU A 49 6.17 -8.06 -5.40
C GLU A 49 5.28 -8.32 -6.63
N GLU A 50 5.90 -8.62 -7.77
CA GLU A 50 5.23 -9.05 -9.00
C GLU A 50 5.74 -10.43 -9.43
N ASP A 51 4.82 -11.38 -9.62
CA ASP A 51 5.09 -12.64 -10.29
C ASP A 51 4.56 -12.60 -11.73
N ARG A 52 5.46 -12.39 -12.69
CA ARG A 52 5.11 -12.25 -14.10
C ARG A 52 4.74 -13.57 -14.77
N GLU A 53 5.21 -14.69 -14.25
CA GLU A 53 4.90 -16.01 -14.82
C GLU A 53 3.46 -16.38 -14.51
N GLU A 54 3.04 -16.16 -13.26
CA GLU A 54 1.67 -16.42 -12.80
C GLU A 54 0.72 -15.22 -13.02
N GLN A 55 1.22 -14.09 -13.53
CA GLN A 55 0.48 -12.85 -13.75
C GLN A 55 -0.23 -12.34 -12.49
N LEU A 56 0.50 -12.36 -11.38
CA LEU A 56 0.02 -11.96 -10.06
C LEU A 56 0.85 -10.80 -9.52
N ILE A 57 0.19 -9.86 -8.87
CA ILE A 57 0.82 -8.78 -8.11
C ILE A 57 0.41 -8.94 -6.65
N ARG A 58 1.40 -8.97 -5.76
CA ARG A 58 1.17 -9.01 -4.33
C ARG A 58 1.15 -7.61 -3.77
N TYR A 59 0.12 -7.29 -3.01
CA TYR A 59 -0.04 -6.01 -2.33
C TYR A 59 -0.05 -6.17 -0.81
N LEU A 60 0.51 -5.17 -0.13
CA LEU A 60 0.24 -4.90 1.27
C LEU A 60 -0.93 -3.90 1.34
N VAL A 61 -1.94 -4.23 2.14
CA VAL A 61 -3.19 -3.48 2.20
C VAL A 61 -3.54 -3.15 3.65
N THR A 62 -3.92 -1.91 3.92
CA THR A 62 -4.38 -1.46 5.25
C THR A 62 -5.54 -0.49 5.08
N PRO A 63 -6.48 -0.39 6.04
CA PRO A 63 -7.41 0.72 6.05
C PRO A 63 -6.63 2.03 6.22
N ALA A 64 -7.14 3.09 5.62
CA ALA A 64 -6.59 4.43 5.76
C ALA A 64 -7.72 5.45 5.92
N SER A 65 -7.44 6.57 6.59
CA SER A 65 -8.30 7.74 6.59
C SER A 65 -7.83 8.78 5.56
N PRO A 66 -8.71 9.67 5.08
CA PRO A 66 -8.31 10.80 4.24
C PRO A 66 -7.20 11.65 4.88
N SER A 67 -7.23 11.82 6.20
CA SER A 67 -6.19 12.57 6.92
C SER A 67 -4.83 11.87 6.92
N GLN A 68 -4.79 10.54 7.01
CA GLN A 68 -3.55 9.76 6.89
C GLN A 68 -2.96 9.88 5.48
N ILE A 69 -3.80 9.82 4.44
CA ILE A 69 -3.35 10.01 3.05
C ILE A 69 -2.79 11.42 2.83
N GLN A 70 -3.45 12.45 3.38
CA GLN A 70 -2.91 13.82 3.33
C GLN A 70 -1.56 13.97 4.04
N GLN A 71 -1.39 13.35 5.22
CA GLN A 71 -0.09 13.34 5.93
C GLN A 71 0.99 12.64 5.11
N LEU A 72 0.66 11.53 4.44
CA LEU A 72 1.57 10.80 3.57
C LEU A 72 2.01 11.65 2.37
N LYS A 73 1.07 12.32 1.70
CA LYS A 73 1.33 13.24 0.58
C LYS A 73 2.16 14.46 0.98
N ALA A 74 1.97 14.95 2.20
CA ALA A 74 2.74 16.07 2.73
C ALA A 74 4.11 15.66 3.31
N GLY A 75 4.44 14.36 3.31
CA GLY A 75 5.71 13.85 3.85
C GLY A 75 5.79 13.81 5.38
N TYR A 76 4.68 14.04 6.10
CA TYR A 76 4.62 13.96 7.56
C TYR A 76 4.47 12.53 8.09
N LYS A 77 4.10 11.59 7.22
CA LYS A 77 3.99 10.16 7.52
C LYS A 77 4.73 9.38 6.46
N SER A 78 5.46 8.34 6.86
CA SER A 78 6.09 7.42 5.91
C SER A 78 5.09 6.34 5.43
N VAL A 79 5.37 5.72 4.29
CA VAL A 79 4.65 4.55 3.77
C VAL A 79 4.73 3.40 4.78
N HIS A 80 5.91 3.20 5.38
CA HIS A 80 6.13 2.18 6.39
C HIS A 80 5.24 2.40 7.63
N ASP A 81 5.17 3.64 8.14
CA ASP A 81 4.32 3.96 9.29
C ASP A 81 2.83 3.83 8.97
N LEU A 82 2.42 4.08 7.72
CA LEU A 82 1.04 3.86 7.31
C LEU A 82 0.69 2.38 7.28
N LEU A 83 1.60 1.51 6.82
CA LEU A 83 1.41 0.06 6.78
C LEU A 83 1.54 -0.62 8.15
N LYS A 84 2.25 0.00 9.10
CA LYS A 84 2.43 -0.53 10.45
C LYS A 84 1.18 -0.31 11.32
N GLN A 85 0.08 -0.98 10.96
CA GLN A 85 -1.21 -0.96 11.65
C GLN A 85 -1.68 -2.37 12.02
N ASN A 86 -2.61 -2.47 12.96
CA ASN A 86 -3.19 -3.75 13.42
C ASN A 86 -4.04 -4.49 12.37
N TRP A 87 -4.46 -3.77 11.33
CA TRP A 87 -5.22 -4.29 10.20
C TRP A 87 -4.36 -4.22 8.94
N LEU A 88 -3.48 -5.19 8.81
CA LEU A 88 -2.62 -5.36 7.65
C LEU A 88 -2.99 -6.66 6.96
N TRP A 89 -3.13 -6.58 5.65
CA TRP A 89 -3.39 -7.73 4.79
C TRP A 89 -2.34 -7.84 3.70
N VAL A 90 -2.15 -9.07 3.24
CA VAL A 90 -1.53 -9.37 1.96
C VAL A 90 -2.63 -9.77 1.01
N VAL A 91 -2.63 -9.21 -0.19
CA VAL A 91 -3.61 -9.55 -1.22
C VAL A 91 -2.88 -9.80 -2.52
N ASP A 92 -3.04 -11.00 -3.07
CA ASP A 92 -2.58 -11.35 -4.40
C ASP A 92 -3.70 -11.02 -5.39
N MET A 93 -3.36 -10.21 -6.38
CA MET A 93 -4.27 -9.73 -7.42
C MET A 93 -3.78 -10.19 -8.77
N HIS A 94 -4.69 -10.64 -9.63
CA HIS A 94 -4.40 -10.77 -11.05
C HIS A 94 -4.24 -9.38 -11.69
N TYR A 95 -3.65 -9.33 -12.88
CA TYR A 95 -3.45 -8.09 -13.64
C TYR A 95 -4.76 -7.37 -14.02
N ASP A 96 -5.88 -8.09 -14.04
CA ASP A 96 -7.22 -7.52 -14.27
C ASP A 96 -7.87 -6.94 -12.99
N LEU A 97 -7.12 -6.88 -11.89
CA LEU A 97 -7.55 -6.42 -10.57
C LEU A 97 -8.60 -7.33 -9.91
N SER A 98 -8.68 -8.61 -10.29
CA SER A 98 -9.41 -9.61 -9.51
C SER A 98 -8.55 -10.19 -8.39
N PRO A 99 -9.07 -10.33 -7.15
CA PRO A 99 -8.30 -10.91 -6.06
C PRO A 99 -8.21 -12.43 -6.21
N SER A 100 -7.00 -12.97 -6.10
CA SER A 100 -6.69 -14.40 -6.16
C SER A 100 -6.67 -15.03 -4.77
N MET A 101 -5.91 -14.43 -3.85
CA MET A 101 -5.77 -14.88 -2.47
C MET A 101 -5.56 -13.69 -1.53
N ALA A 102 -5.96 -13.85 -0.26
CA ALA A 102 -5.73 -12.85 0.76
C ALA A 102 -5.35 -13.48 2.10
N TRP A 103 -4.57 -12.76 2.89
CA TRP A 103 -4.14 -13.16 4.23
C TRP A 103 -4.16 -11.97 5.17
N ARG A 104 -4.42 -12.22 6.45
CA ARG A 104 -4.17 -11.24 7.50
C ARG A 104 -2.77 -11.43 8.06
N LEU A 105 -2.04 -10.33 8.24
CA LEU A 105 -0.79 -10.30 8.97
C LEU A 105 -1.02 -9.74 10.38
N GLU A 106 -0.22 -10.23 11.33
CA GLU A 106 -0.21 -9.69 12.70
C GLU A 106 0.68 -8.45 12.77
N SER A 107 1.80 -8.44 12.04
CA SER A 107 2.72 -7.31 11.96
C SER A 107 3.32 -7.12 10.57
N LEU A 108 3.69 -5.88 10.25
CA LEU A 108 4.55 -5.59 9.09
C LEU A 108 5.93 -6.27 9.23
N ASP A 109 6.33 -6.63 10.44
CA ASP A 109 7.59 -7.35 10.70
C ASP A 109 7.58 -8.78 10.12
N ASP A 110 6.41 -9.35 9.86
CA ASP A 110 6.26 -10.66 9.22
C ASP A 110 6.56 -10.63 7.71
N VAL A 111 6.61 -9.43 7.11
CA VAL A 111 6.99 -9.24 5.71
C VAL A 111 8.51 -9.16 5.59
N PRO A 112 9.15 -9.95 4.71
CA PRO A 112 10.60 -9.88 4.52
C PRO A 112 11.06 -8.48 4.08
N THR A 113 12.25 -8.07 4.53
CA THR A 113 12.74 -6.68 4.40
C THR A 113 12.73 -6.15 2.98
N GLN A 114 13.03 -6.98 1.98
CA GLN A 114 13.06 -6.59 0.57
C GLN A 114 11.67 -6.38 -0.06
N PHE A 115 10.59 -6.85 0.58
CA PHE A 115 9.21 -6.80 0.05
C PHE A 115 8.33 -5.83 0.84
N LYS A 116 8.92 -5.01 1.71
CA LYS A 116 8.24 -3.94 2.45
C LYS A 116 9.02 -2.63 2.32
N PRO A 117 8.36 -1.47 2.47
CA PRO A 117 9.07 -0.20 2.43
C PRO A 117 10.02 -0.06 3.62
N PRO A 118 11.20 0.58 3.45
CA PRO A 118 12.05 0.92 4.58
C PRO A 118 11.36 1.94 5.52
N PRO A 119 11.77 2.04 6.80
CA PRO A 119 11.11 2.89 7.80
C PRO A 119 10.95 4.38 7.44
N HIS A 120 11.76 4.89 6.51
CA HIS A 120 11.78 6.29 6.09
C HIS A 120 11.25 6.49 4.66
N ALA A 121 10.56 5.51 4.09
CA ALA A 121 10.01 5.61 2.74
C ALA A 121 8.89 6.65 2.68
N THR A 122 9.07 7.68 1.85
CA THR A 122 8.06 8.71 1.54
C THR A 122 7.53 8.50 0.12
N LEU A 123 6.35 9.06 -0.20
CA LEU A 123 5.86 9.09 -1.58
C LEU A 123 6.76 9.93 -2.51
N CYS A 124 7.41 10.96 -1.97
CA CYS A 124 8.32 11.79 -2.73
C CYS A 124 9.69 11.11 -2.85
N PRO A 125 10.25 10.99 -4.06
CA PRO A 125 11.65 10.62 -4.25
C PRO A 125 12.56 11.56 -3.45
N LYS A 126 13.62 11.02 -2.83
CA LYS A 126 14.61 11.78 -2.03
C LYS A 126 15.26 12.95 -2.80
N HIS A 127 15.14 12.99 -4.12
CA HIS A 127 15.71 14.01 -5.00
C HIS A 127 14.73 15.13 -5.39
N LEU A 128 13.45 15.01 -5.06
CA LEU A 128 12.47 16.10 -5.22
C LEU A 128 12.54 17.00 -3.99
N HIS A 129 13.40 18.02 -4.08
CA HIS A 129 13.43 19.12 -3.13
C HIS A 129 12.06 19.82 -3.19
N ILE A 130 11.20 19.61 -2.19
CA ILE A 130 9.99 20.41 -2.04
C ILE A 130 10.48 21.78 -1.57
N PRO A 131 10.35 22.86 -2.37
CA PRO A 131 10.71 24.17 -1.88
C PRO A 131 9.81 24.48 -0.68
N ALA A 132 10.42 24.76 0.47
CA ALA A 132 9.71 25.20 1.65
C ALA A 132 8.88 26.42 1.26
N SER A 133 7.55 26.30 1.38
CA SER A 133 6.60 27.38 1.15
C SER A 133 7.09 28.62 1.89
N THR A 134 7.36 29.69 1.14
CA THR A 134 7.79 30.99 1.67
C THR A 134 6.79 31.45 2.72
N GLN A 135 7.11 31.26 4.01
CA GLN A 135 6.42 31.93 5.10
C GLN A 135 6.79 33.41 5.01
N SER A 136 5.97 34.16 4.28
CA SER A 136 5.95 35.61 4.35
C SER A 136 4.96 35.96 5.45
N VAL A 137 5.47 36.15 6.67
CA VAL A 137 4.74 36.77 7.79
C VAL A 137 4.90 38.29 7.62
N PRO A 138 3.85 39.10 7.88
CA PRO A 138 3.66 40.45 7.33
C PRO A 138 4.68 41.50 7.75
#